data_AF-A0A0B1T5D3-F1
#
_entry.id   AF-A0A0B1T5D3-F1
#
_cell.length_a   1.000
_cell.length_b   1.000
_cell.length_c   1.000
_cell.angle_alpha   90.00
_cell.angle_beta   90.00
_cell.angle_gamma   90.00
#
_symmetry.space_group_name_H-M   'P 1'
#
loop_
_entity.id
_entity.type
_entity.pdbx_description
1 polymer ?
#
loop_
_entity_poly.entity_id
_entity_poly.type
_entity_poly.pdbx_seq_one_letter_code
_entity_poly.pdbx_strand_id
1 'polypeptide(L)'
;MDQVQDREAVKILELLADHLEHIPENLLEDIIIIALQELPPSTKTFHEEALAIIVRPLRQTHSTLISYRAWTQMVFVFIRKAHTRFTTEPIAKFVPATTIAKPVRTKGAIGVCLRIYQRWTVIIACHLSHATALQRIQDYHKIMRSLKFSTLCSFKGSDDIFHADVSSHTIVALHTTIRWNYFRMCNVHIKRR
;
A
#
# COMPACT_ATOMS: atom_id res chain seq x y z
N MET A 1 19.15 -19.01 5.69
CA MET A 1 17.86 -19.14 4.98
C MET A 1 17.32 -17.75 4.61
N ASP A 2 17.32 -16.80 5.54
CA ASP A 2 16.85 -15.41 5.30
C ASP A 2 17.57 -14.67 4.15
N GLN A 3 18.90 -14.80 4.03
CA GLN A 3 19.65 -14.11 2.97
C GLN A 3 19.33 -14.57 1.53
N VAL A 4 18.79 -15.78 1.35
CA VAL A 4 18.42 -16.26 0.01
C VAL A 4 17.09 -15.64 -0.42
N GLN A 5 16.15 -15.52 0.51
CA GLN A 5 14.84 -14.92 0.28
C GLN A 5 14.93 -13.39 0.11
N ASP A 6 15.82 -12.72 0.86
CA ASP A 6 16.14 -11.29 0.65
C ASP A 6 16.65 -11.04 -0.79
N ARG A 7 17.57 -11.89 -1.30
CA ARG A 7 18.14 -11.74 -2.65
C ARG A 7 17.11 -11.91 -3.76
N GLU A 8 16.16 -12.82 -3.61
CA GLU A 8 15.09 -13.02 -4.59
C GLU A 8 14.12 -11.82 -4.62
N ALA A 9 13.75 -11.31 -3.44
CA ALA A 9 12.92 -10.12 -3.32
C ALA A 9 13.60 -8.88 -3.94
N VAL A 10 14.90 -8.69 -3.71
CA VAL A 10 15.69 -7.61 -4.34
C VAL A 10 15.66 -7.70 -5.86
N LYS A 11 15.88 -8.88 -6.46
CA LYS A 11 15.81 -9.05 -7.91
C LYS A 11 14.46 -8.66 -8.51
N ILE A 12 13.38 -8.99 -7.81
CA ILE A 12 12.03 -8.65 -8.26
C ILE A 12 11.80 -7.14 -8.19
N LEU A 13 12.33 -6.47 -7.15
CA LEU A 13 12.30 -5.02 -7.05
C LEU A 13 13.14 -4.35 -8.14
N GLU A 14 14.29 -4.92 -8.50
CA GLU A 14 15.11 -4.45 -9.61
C GLU A 14 14.37 -4.57 -10.95
N LEU A 15 13.72 -5.71 -11.22
CA LEU A 15 12.90 -5.87 -12.43
C LEU A 15 11.76 -4.86 -12.51
N LEU A 16 11.12 -4.55 -11.37
CA LEU A 16 10.11 -3.49 -11.31
C LEU A 16 10.72 -2.12 -11.56
N ALA A 17 11.86 -1.82 -10.95
CA ALA A 17 12.53 -0.55 -11.13
C ALA A 17 12.92 -0.34 -12.59
N ASP A 18 13.47 -1.37 -13.23
CA ASP A 18 13.82 -1.34 -14.65
C ASP A 18 12.56 -1.15 -15.51
N HIS A 19 11.44 -1.81 -15.19
CA HIS A 19 10.19 -1.58 -15.92
C HIS A 19 9.72 -0.12 -15.80
N LEU A 20 9.74 0.45 -14.60
CA LEU A 20 9.38 1.86 -14.37
C LEU A 20 10.31 2.83 -15.12
N GLU A 21 11.59 2.48 -15.27
CA GLU A 21 12.59 3.28 -15.99
C GLU A 21 12.30 3.36 -17.49
N HIS A 22 11.70 2.32 -18.07
CA HIS A 22 11.36 2.25 -19.50
C HIS A 22 9.99 2.84 -19.85
N ILE A 23 9.16 3.19 -18.86
CA ILE A 23 7.88 3.85 -19.12
C ILE A 23 8.15 5.34 -19.43
N PRO A 24 7.71 5.86 -20.59
CA PRO A 24 7.83 7.28 -20.90
C PRO A 24 7.19 8.17 -19.82
N GLU A 25 7.83 9.28 -19.47
CA GLU A 25 7.39 10.13 -18.34
C GLU A 25 5.96 10.68 -18.49
N ASN A 26 5.49 10.87 -19.72
CA ASN A 26 4.14 11.31 -20.05
C ASN A 26 3.09 10.21 -19.88
N LEU A 27 3.51 8.94 -19.77
CA LEU A 27 2.65 7.78 -19.52
C LEU A 27 2.71 7.32 -18.06
N LEU A 28 3.61 7.89 -17.24
CA LEU A 28 3.63 7.61 -15.80
C LEU A 28 2.42 8.26 -15.11
N GLU A 29 1.74 7.46 -14.30
CA GLU A 29 0.63 7.91 -13.46
C GLU A 29 1.09 8.94 -12.44
N ASP A 30 0.22 9.88 -12.08
CA ASP A 30 0.54 10.94 -11.12
C ASP A 30 0.75 10.42 -9.69
N ILE A 31 0.17 9.27 -9.37
CA ILE A 31 0.32 8.60 -8.09
C ILE A 31 0.66 7.14 -8.37
N ILE A 32 1.79 6.68 -7.84
CA ILE A 32 2.26 5.30 -7.96
C ILE A 32 2.24 4.69 -6.57
N ILE A 33 1.53 3.56 -6.44
CA ILE A 33 1.41 2.84 -5.18
C ILE A 33 1.95 1.44 -5.38
N ILE A 34 2.93 1.07 -4.56
CA ILE A 34 3.55 -0.25 -4.57
C ILE A 34 3.30 -0.89 -3.21
N ALA A 35 2.68 -2.06 -3.22
CA ALA A 35 2.39 -2.84 -2.03
C ALA A 35 3.06 -4.21 -2.14
N LEU A 36 3.88 -4.53 -1.15
CA LEU A 36 4.64 -5.77 -1.07
C LEU A 36 4.15 -6.60 0.12
N GLN A 37 4.08 -7.91 -0.05
CA GLN A 37 3.73 -8.87 0.99
C GLN A 37 4.77 -10.00 1.04
N GLU A 38 4.66 -10.85 2.07
CA GLU A 38 5.55 -12.00 2.27
C GLU A 38 7.04 -11.65 2.35
N LEU A 39 7.33 -10.40 2.72
CA LEU A 39 8.68 -9.96 2.92
C LEU A 39 9.31 -10.76 4.07
N PRO A 40 10.58 -11.13 3.96
CA PRO A 40 11.30 -11.74 5.08
C PRO A 40 11.15 -10.85 6.32
N PRO A 41 11.12 -11.40 7.55
CA PRO A 41 11.10 -10.60 8.79
C PRO A 41 12.36 -9.73 9.00
N SER A 42 13.17 -9.53 7.96
CA SER A 42 14.52 -8.96 7.98
C SER A 42 14.58 -7.48 8.39
N THR A 43 15.80 -7.10 8.77
CA THR A 43 16.25 -5.86 9.40
C THR A 43 15.85 -4.58 8.65
N LYS A 44 15.92 -3.43 9.34
CA LYS A 44 15.67 -2.08 8.77
C LYS A 44 16.38 -1.86 7.42
N THR A 45 17.53 -2.50 7.21
CA THR A 45 18.32 -2.46 5.98
C THR A 45 17.53 -2.86 4.73
N PHE A 46 16.69 -3.91 4.76
CA PHE A 46 15.91 -4.30 3.58
C PHE A 46 14.89 -3.24 3.18
N HIS A 47 14.32 -2.53 4.16
CA HIS A 47 13.37 -1.45 3.88
C HIS A 47 14.04 -0.29 3.16
N GLU A 48 15.21 0.12 3.65
CA GLU A 48 16.01 1.19 3.03
C GLU A 48 16.48 0.80 1.62
N GLU A 49 16.94 -0.44 1.44
CA GLU A 49 17.38 -0.98 0.16
C GLU A 49 16.22 -1.04 -0.85
N ALA A 50 15.07 -1.61 -0.46
CA ALA A 50 13.89 -1.68 -1.31
C ALA A 50 13.39 -0.28 -1.73
N LEU A 51 13.42 0.68 -0.81
CA LEU A 51 13.06 2.07 -1.12
C LEU A 51 14.06 2.68 -2.11
N ALA A 52 15.36 2.47 -1.92
CA ALA A 52 16.40 3.01 -2.79
C ALA A 52 16.28 2.48 -4.23
N ILE A 53 16.00 1.17 -4.40
CA ILE A 53 15.79 0.54 -5.70
C ILE A 53 14.59 1.18 -6.43
N ILE A 54 13.45 1.28 -5.77
CA ILE A 54 12.21 1.78 -6.40
C ILE A 54 12.23 3.30 -6.63
N VAL A 55 12.89 4.06 -5.76
CA VAL A 55 13.03 5.52 -5.94
C VAL A 55 13.91 5.85 -7.14
N ARG A 56 14.89 5.02 -7.49
CA ARG A 56 15.85 5.27 -8.58
C ARG A 56 15.17 5.70 -9.89
N PRO A 57 14.26 4.91 -10.50
CA PRO A 57 13.59 5.29 -11.75
C PRO A 57 12.63 6.47 -11.60
N LEU A 58 12.11 6.72 -10.39
CA LEU A 58 11.08 7.73 -10.16
C LEU A 58 11.64 9.08 -9.70
N ARG A 59 12.94 9.17 -9.36
CA ARG A 59 13.54 10.32 -8.66
C ARG A 59 13.36 11.64 -9.40
N GLN A 60 13.31 11.64 -10.73
CA GLN A 60 13.16 12.86 -11.51
C GLN A 60 11.71 13.36 -11.53
N THR A 61 10.74 12.47 -11.62
CA THR A 61 9.33 12.80 -11.86
C THR A 61 8.48 12.80 -10.59
N HIS A 62 8.79 11.95 -9.61
CA HIS A 62 8.01 11.75 -8.40
C HIS A 62 8.79 12.03 -7.11
N SER A 63 8.04 12.26 -6.04
CA SER A 63 8.48 12.33 -4.65
C SER A 63 7.86 11.20 -3.85
N THR A 64 8.62 10.64 -2.91
CA THR A 64 8.09 9.69 -1.91
C THR A 64 7.21 10.44 -0.92
N LEU A 65 5.91 10.13 -0.87
CA LEU A 65 5.02 10.64 0.17
C LEU A 65 5.15 9.82 1.46
N ILE A 66 5.15 8.50 1.34
CA ILE A 66 5.35 7.62 2.49
C ILE A 66 5.98 6.31 2.08
N SER A 67 6.77 5.77 2.99
CA SER A 67 7.26 4.41 2.95
C SER A 67 7.00 3.78 4.32
N TYR A 68 6.09 2.80 4.37
CA TYR A 68 5.64 2.21 5.63
C TYR A 68 5.76 0.68 5.57
N ARG A 69 6.44 0.12 6.57
CA ARG A 69 6.57 -1.33 6.75
C ARG A 69 5.87 -1.76 8.04
N ALA A 70 5.11 -2.84 7.95
CA ALA A 70 4.58 -3.53 9.11
C ALA A 70 4.76 -5.04 8.91
N TRP A 71 5.59 -5.64 9.77
CA TRP A 71 5.91 -7.07 9.70
C TRP A 71 6.47 -7.46 8.32
N THR A 72 5.79 -8.36 7.62
CA THR A 72 6.12 -8.88 6.29
C THR A 72 5.42 -8.11 5.16
N GLN A 73 4.86 -6.94 5.45
CA GLN A 73 4.16 -6.08 4.48
C GLN A 73 4.80 -4.70 4.39
N MET A 74 4.79 -4.12 3.20
CA MET A 74 5.32 -2.78 2.94
C MET A 74 4.47 -2.05 1.91
N VAL A 75 4.31 -0.74 2.09
CA VAL A 75 3.65 0.15 1.14
C VAL A 75 4.55 1.35 0.86
N PHE A 76 4.71 1.64 -0.42
CA PHE A 76 5.27 2.89 -0.92
C PHE A 76 4.19 3.68 -1.63
N VAL A 77 4.13 4.98 -1.38
CA VAL A 77 3.28 5.92 -2.12
C VAL A 77 4.18 7.00 -2.68
N PHE A 78 4.21 7.11 -4.01
CA PHE A 78 4.90 8.16 -4.73
C PHE A 78 3.89 9.07 -5.41
N ILE A 79 4.19 10.36 -5.49
CA ILE A 79 3.36 11.33 -6.22
C ILE A 79 4.24 12.17 -7.14
N ARG A 80 3.74 12.51 -8.33
CA ARG A 80 4.42 13.42 -9.25
C ARG A 80 4.72 14.73 -8.52
N LYS A 81 5.95 15.24 -8.67
CA LYS A 81 6.46 16.40 -7.91
C LYS A 81 5.53 17.61 -7.99
N ALA A 82 4.91 17.82 -9.15
CA ALA A 82 3.96 18.92 -9.39
C ALA A 82 2.74 18.90 -8.46
N HIS A 83 2.39 17.75 -7.89
CA HIS A 83 1.20 17.56 -7.06
C HIS A 83 1.47 17.49 -5.55
N THR A 84 2.74 17.44 -5.13
CA THR A 84 3.15 17.36 -3.71
C THR A 84 2.56 18.47 -2.84
N ARG A 85 2.49 19.70 -3.37
CA ARG A 85 1.90 20.85 -2.66
C ARG A 85 0.40 20.73 -2.39
N PHE A 86 -0.29 19.79 -3.04
CA PHE A 86 -1.71 19.55 -2.88
C PHE A 86 -2.00 18.36 -1.96
N THR A 87 -0.97 17.78 -1.33
CA THR A 87 -1.13 16.67 -0.39
C THR A 87 -0.93 17.09 1.06
N THR A 88 -1.61 16.42 1.98
CA THR A 88 -1.27 16.47 3.41
C THR A 88 -0.23 15.40 3.76
N GLU A 89 0.40 15.55 4.92
CA GLU A 89 1.21 14.49 5.51
C GLU A 89 0.39 13.19 5.60
N PRO A 90 0.86 12.07 5.02
CA PRO A 90 0.16 10.80 5.07
C PRO A 90 0.26 10.14 6.46
N ILE A 91 -0.83 9.51 6.89
CA ILE A 91 -0.91 8.75 8.14
C ILE A 91 -1.05 7.27 7.79
N ALA A 92 -0.10 6.44 8.21
CA ALA A 92 -0.15 5.00 8.02
C ALA A 92 -0.49 4.24 9.30
N LYS A 93 -1.22 3.12 9.17
CA LYS A 93 -1.55 2.22 10.28
C LYS A 93 -1.65 0.78 9.79
N PHE A 94 -1.14 -0.16 10.60
CA PHE A 94 -1.37 -1.58 10.42
C PHE A 94 -2.58 -2.07 11.23
N VAL A 95 -3.40 -2.94 10.65
CA VAL A 95 -4.48 -3.66 11.33
C VAL A 95 -4.37 -5.18 11.09
N PRO A 96 -4.33 -6.01 12.15
CA PRO A 96 -4.25 -7.46 11.97
C PRO A 96 -5.62 -8.05 11.57
N ALA A 97 -5.60 -8.99 10.62
CA ALA A 97 -6.79 -9.76 10.25
C ALA A 97 -7.08 -10.87 11.27
N THR A 98 -6.04 -11.55 11.74
CA THR A 98 -6.14 -12.69 12.65
C THR A 98 -5.16 -12.54 13.81
N THR A 99 -5.56 -13.00 14.99
CA THR A 99 -4.68 -13.20 16.15
C THR A 99 -3.98 -14.54 15.95
N ILE A 100 -2.66 -14.54 15.71
CA ILE A 100 -1.91 -15.77 15.48
C ILE A 100 -0.70 -15.84 16.41
N ALA A 101 -0.59 -16.96 17.13
CA ALA A 101 0.56 -17.35 17.93
C ALA A 101 1.78 -17.66 17.04
N LYS A 102 3.00 -17.44 17.56
CA LYS A 102 4.30 -17.55 16.84
C LYS A 102 4.45 -18.87 16.03
N PRO A 103 5.18 -18.88 14.89
CA PRO A 103 6.03 -17.82 14.34
C PRO A 103 5.24 -16.78 13.54
N VAL A 104 5.65 -15.52 13.70
CA VAL A 104 4.86 -14.33 13.37
C VAL A 104 4.81 -14.09 11.85
N ARG A 105 3.75 -14.57 11.20
CA ARG A 105 3.32 -14.12 9.86
C ARG A 105 1.98 -13.42 9.99
N THR A 106 1.98 -12.11 10.17
CA THR A 106 0.74 -11.36 10.41
C THR A 106 -0.01 -11.12 9.10
N LYS A 107 -1.12 -11.83 8.92
CA LYS A 107 -2.17 -11.46 7.96
C LYS A 107 -2.88 -10.20 8.47
N GLY A 108 -3.18 -9.25 7.59
CA GLY A 108 -3.68 -7.94 7.97
C GLY A 108 -3.64 -6.95 6.83
N ALA A 109 -3.74 -5.66 7.14
CA ALA A 109 -3.65 -4.60 6.15
C ALA A 109 -2.86 -3.40 6.66
N ILE A 110 -2.13 -2.77 5.74
CA ILE A 110 -1.62 -1.42 5.89
C ILE A 110 -2.66 -0.48 5.27
N GLY A 111 -3.17 0.44 6.07
CA GLY A 111 -3.93 1.58 5.58
C GLY A 111 -3.04 2.83 5.55
N VAL A 112 -3.12 3.62 4.49
CA VAL A 112 -2.54 4.96 4.39
C VAL A 112 -3.66 5.95 4.12
N CYS A 113 -3.79 6.95 4.98
CA CYS A 113 -4.75 8.04 4.84
C CYS A 113 -4.02 9.35 4.55
N LEU A 114 -4.43 10.03 3.49
CA LEU A 114 -3.91 11.33 3.13
C LEU A 114 -5.01 12.13 2.42
N ARG A 115 -4.88 13.44 2.41
CA ARG A 115 -5.70 14.28 1.54
C ARG A 115 -4.90 14.59 0.29
N ILE A 116 -5.52 14.44 -0.87
CA ILE A 116 -4.98 14.83 -2.18
C ILE A 116 -5.96 15.84 -2.78
N TYR A 117 -5.51 17.05 -3.04
CA TYR A 117 -6.35 18.20 -3.35
C TYR A 117 -7.45 18.40 -2.29
N GLN A 118 -8.71 18.27 -2.70
CA GLN A 118 -9.90 18.44 -1.86
C GLN A 118 -10.50 17.09 -1.43
N ARG A 119 -9.84 15.96 -1.73
CA ARG A 119 -10.36 14.62 -1.46
C ARG A 119 -9.53 13.91 -0.40
N TRP A 120 -10.19 13.26 0.54
CA TRP A 120 -9.52 12.32 1.42
C TRP A 120 -9.41 10.98 0.70
N THR A 121 -8.21 10.42 0.69
CA THR A 121 -7.91 9.14 0.05
C THR A 121 -7.41 8.18 1.12
N VAL A 122 -7.99 6.98 1.13
CA VAL A 122 -7.52 5.87 1.94
C VAL A 122 -7.06 4.76 1.01
N ILE A 123 -5.78 4.44 1.09
CA ILE A 123 -5.14 3.33 0.39
C ILE A 123 -5.12 2.15 1.36
N ILE A 124 -5.65 1.00 0.94
CA ILE A 124 -5.66 -0.22 1.75
C ILE A 124 -4.93 -1.32 0.98
N ALA A 125 -3.76 -1.71 1.49
CA ALA A 125 -3.00 -2.86 1.02
C ALA A 125 -3.15 -4.00 2.03
N CYS A 126 -3.77 -5.12 1.62
CA CYS A 126 -4.03 -6.23 2.52
C CYS A 126 -3.33 -7.52 2.10
N HIS A 127 -2.90 -8.28 3.10
CA HIS A 127 -2.42 -9.64 2.99
C HIS A 127 -3.35 -10.54 3.80
N LEU A 128 -4.35 -11.10 3.14
CA LEU A 128 -5.37 -11.95 3.77
C LEU A 128 -4.88 -13.39 3.93
N SER A 129 -5.55 -14.14 4.81
CA SER A 129 -5.29 -15.57 5.00
C SER A 129 -5.49 -16.37 3.71
N HIS A 130 -4.76 -17.48 3.53
CA HIS A 130 -5.01 -18.43 2.44
C HIS A 130 -6.20 -19.37 2.75
N ALA A 131 -7.14 -18.91 3.57
CA ALA A 131 -8.33 -19.66 3.96
C ALA A 131 -9.41 -19.61 2.87
N THR A 132 -10.59 -20.15 3.17
CA THR A 132 -11.75 -20.13 2.26
C THR A 132 -12.14 -18.70 1.86
N ALA A 133 -12.85 -18.55 0.74
CA ALA A 133 -13.33 -17.24 0.31
C ALA A 133 -14.18 -16.54 1.38
N LEU A 134 -15.04 -17.30 2.08
CA LEU A 134 -15.84 -16.80 3.20
C LEU A 134 -14.96 -16.24 4.33
N GLN A 135 -13.89 -16.95 4.70
CA GLN A 135 -12.97 -16.47 5.73
C GLN A 135 -12.26 -15.18 5.29
N ARG A 136 -11.85 -15.07 4.01
CA ARG A 136 -11.23 -13.83 3.50
C ARG A 136 -12.20 -12.65 3.50
N ILE A 137 -13.49 -12.88 3.22
CA ILE A 137 -14.53 -11.86 3.34
C ILE A 137 -14.67 -11.41 4.80
N GLN A 138 -14.69 -12.34 5.76
CA GLN A 138 -14.75 -12.02 7.19
C GLN A 138 -13.51 -11.25 7.67
N ASP A 139 -12.32 -11.68 7.25
CA ASP A 139 -11.05 -11.00 7.52
C ASP A 139 -11.08 -9.56 6.97
N TYR A 140 -11.59 -9.38 5.75
CA TYR A 140 -11.78 -8.07 5.13
C TYR A 140 -12.72 -7.18 5.94
N HIS A 141 -13.91 -7.66 6.32
CA HIS A 141 -14.85 -6.88 7.14
C HIS A 141 -14.26 -6.53 8.51
N LYS A 142 -13.45 -7.41 9.10
CA LYS A 142 -12.74 -7.10 10.35
C LYS A 142 -11.70 -6.00 10.16
N ILE A 143 -10.91 -6.05 9.09
CA ILE A 143 -9.96 -4.98 8.71
C ILE A 143 -10.72 -3.66 8.56
N MET A 144 -11.80 -3.62 7.77
CA MET A 144 -12.56 -2.39 7.51
C MET A 144 -13.15 -1.79 8.79
N ARG A 145 -13.68 -2.60 9.71
CA ARG A 145 -14.19 -2.11 11.00
C ARG A 145 -13.09 -1.57 11.92
N SER A 146 -11.87 -2.09 11.81
CA SER A 146 -10.74 -1.77 12.70
C SER A 146 -9.88 -0.62 12.18
N LEU A 147 -9.84 -0.43 10.86
CA LEU A 147 -9.05 0.60 10.21
C LEU A 147 -9.75 1.96 10.31
N LYS A 148 -9.51 2.65 11.43
CA LYS A 148 -10.03 3.98 11.70
C LYS A 148 -8.91 5.00 11.74
N PHE A 149 -9.08 6.10 11.00
CA PHE A 149 -8.23 7.29 11.04
C PHE A 149 -8.99 8.40 11.77
N SER A 150 -8.41 8.98 12.82
CA SER A 150 -9.01 10.07 13.60
C SER A 150 -9.40 11.26 12.72
N THR A 151 -8.58 11.54 11.71
CA THR A 151 -8.81 12.58 10.71
C THR A 151 -10.08 12.38 9.88
N LEU A 152 -10.60 11.14 9.85
CA LEU A 152 -11.86 10.79 9.20
C LEU A 152 -13.00 10.52 10.21
N CYS A 153 -12.74 10.53 11.52
CA CYS A 153 -13.74 10.18 12.56
C CYS A 153 -14.89 11.18 12.69
N SER A 154 -14.81 12.37 12.08
CA SER A 154 -15.95 13.28 11.94
C SER A 154 -16.93 12.86 10.85
N PHE A 155 -16.62 11.81 10.08
CA PHE A 155 -17.46 11.30 9.01
C PHE A 155 -18.51 10.32 9.56
N LYS A 156 -19.77 10.78 9.62
CA LYS A 156 -20.95 9.94 9.88
C LYS A 156 -21.49 9.36 8.57
N GLY A 157 -20.66 8.61 7.84
CA GLY A 157 -21.15 7.80 6.71
C GLY A 157 -21.81 6.53 7.23
N SER A 158 -22.87 6.07 6.56
CA SER A 158 -23.36 4.69 6.71
C SER A 158 -22.22 3.71 6.43
N ASP A 159 -22.40 2.42 6.76
CA ASP A 159 -21.44 1.35 6.43
C ASP A 159 -21.08 1.29 4.92
N ASP A 160 -21.73 2.09 4.08
CA ASP A 160 -21.43 2.38 2.68
C ASP A 160 -20.31 3.42 2.49
N ILE A 161 -19.13 3.18 3.07
CA ILE A 161 -17.88 3.95 2.80
C ILE A 161 -17.42 3.81 1.32
N PHE A 162 -18.25 3.27 0.43
CA PHE A 162 -17.86 2.77 -0.88
C PHE A 162 -18.59 3.44 -2.03
N HIS A 163 -18.33 4.72 -2.23
CA HIS A 163 -17.97 5.17 -3.59
C HIS A 163 -16.47 4.94 -3.77
N ALA A 164 -16.08 3.68 -3.81
CA ALA A 164 -14.73 3.31 -4.19
C ALA A 164 -14.65 3.44 -5.71
N ASP A 165 -14.12 4.56 -6.20
CA ASP A 165 -13.60 4.57 -7.56
C ASP A 165 -12.45 3.56 -7.59
N VAL A 166 -12.67 2.43 -8.26
CA VAL A 166 -11.57 1.61 -8.78
C VAL A 166 -10.96 2.42 -9.93
N SER A 167 -10.25 3.48 -9.58
CA SER A 167 -9.48 4.25 -10.53
C SER A 167 -8.25 3.44 -10.87
N SER A 168 -8.05 3.16 -12.15
CA SER A 168 -6.87 2.55 -12.76
C SER A 168 -5.64 3.42 -12.55
N HIS A 169 -5.16 3.51 -11.32
CA HIS A 169 -3.77 3.86 -11.07
C HIS A 169 -2.95 2.59 -11.30
N THR A 170 -1.76 2.73 -11.86
CA THR A 170 -0.78 1.65 -11.97
C THR A 170 -0.42 1.18 -10.56
N ILE A 171 -1.19 0.22 -10.06
CA ILE A 171 -0.96 -0.49 -8.82
C ILE A 171 -0.08 -1.67 -9.18
N VAL A 172 1.22 -1.53 -8.99
CA VAL A 172 2.11 -2.67 -9.15
C VAL A 172 2.14 -3.45 -7.85
N ALA A 173 1.31 -4.49 -7.78
CA ALA A 173 1.36 -5.49 -6.73
C ALA A 173 2.33 -6.59 -7.15
N LEU A 174 3.57 -6.51 -6.69
CA LEU A 174 4.54 -7.59 -6.87
C LEU A 174 4.21 -8.73 -5.90
N HIS A 175 3.93 -9.90 -6.45
CA HIS A 175 3.71 -11.14 -5.69
C HIS A 175 4.72 -12.19 -6.14
N THR A 176 5.47 -12.76 -5.20
CA THR A 176 6.46 -13.83 -5.44
C THR A 176 5.82 -15.20 -5.72
N THR A 177 4.52 -15.43 -5.49
CA THR A 177 3.88 -16.72 -5.88
C THR A 177 2.35 -16.66 -5.99
N ILE A 178 1.77 -16.41 -7.17
CA ILE A 178 0.32 -16.51 -7.52
C ILE A 178 -0.67 -16.61 -6.33
N ARG A 179 -1.38 -15.52 -5.96
CA ARG A 179 -2.79 -15.54 -5.45
C ARG A 179 -3.31 -14.13 -5.09
N TRP A 180 -4.46 -13.77 -5.69
CA TRP A 180 -5.42 -12.69 -5.35
C TRP A 180 -4.97 -11.62 -4.33
N ASN A 181 -4.33 -10.56 -4.83
CA ASN A 181 -4.14 -9.33 -4.08
C ASN A 181 -5.41 -8.47 -4.20
N TYR A 182 -6.11 -8.25 -3.08
CA TYR A 182 -7.16 -7.23 -3.00
C TYR A 182 -6.49 -5.88 -2.69
N PHE A 183 -6.40 -5.03 -3.69
CA PHE A 183 -6.04 -3.63 -3.52
C PHE A 183 -7.30 -2.78 -3.59
N ARG A 184 -7.52 -1.92 -2.59
CA ARG A 184 -8.65 -1.00 -2.59
C ARG A 184 -8.16 0.42 -2.33
N MET A 185 -8.35 1.28 -3.32
CA MET A 185 -8.30 2.72 -3.12
C MET A 185 -9.72 3.20 -2.86
N CYS A 186 -9.94 3.87 -1.74
CA CYS A 186 -11.21 4.50 -1.41
C CYS A 186 -11.03 6.02 -1.47
N ASN A 187 -11.70 6.66 -2.43
CA ASN A 187 -11.81 8.11 -2.47
C ASN A 187 -13.03 8.53 -1.66
N VAL A 188 -12.78 9.27 -0.58
CA VAL A 188 -13.84 9.86 0.24
C VAL A 188 -13.99 11.33 -0.16
N HIS A 189 -15.08 11.64 -0.85
CA HIS A 189 -15.45 13.03 -1.15
C HIS A 189 -16.14 13.64 0.08
N ILE A 190 -15.42 14.52 0.79
CA ILE A 190 -16.01 15.28 1.90
C ILE A 190 -16.58 16.58 1.33
N LYS A 191 -17.91 16.65 1.18
CA LYS A 191 -18.58 17.95 1.00
C LYS A 191 -18.42 18.72 2.31
N ARG A 192 -17.63 19.80 2.28
CA ARG A 192 -17.69 20.83 3.33
C ARG A 192 -19.09 21.45 3.27
N ARG A 193 -19.83 21.40 4.38
CA ARG A 193 -20.98 22.30 4.59
C ARG A 193 -20.46 23.71 4.81
#